data_AF-A0A7Y2ZVR6-F1
#
_entry.id   AF-A0A7Y2ZVR6-F1
#
_cell.length_a   1.000
_cell.length_b   1.000
_cell.length_c   1.000
_cell.angle_alpha   90.00
_cell.angle_beta   90.00
_cell.angle_gamma   90.00
#
_symmetry.space_group_name_H-M   'P 1'
#
loop_
_entity.id
_entity.type
_entity.pdbx_description
1 polymer ?
#
loop_
_entity_poly.entity_id
_entity_poly.type
_entity_poly.pdbx_seq_one_letter_code
_entity_poly.pdbx_strand_id
1 'polypeptide(L)'
;MYKPEKLVWSESDFEIMGWHDCPIYGILFADNVAFNIDYIFKSILNEQNGHYKFWISPATLVFEQARNLKIEINSDFINGLEIADIHQQKLENSGYKYHMETQEGDIRLIASGYRQYIKKNPVLKKSQGLTDEERDGYSFITT
;
A
#
# COMPACT_ATOMS: atom_id res chain seq x y z
N MET A 1 -11.53 18.12 -6.47
CA MET A 1 -10.54 17.10 -6.83
C MET A 1 -9.51 17.06 -5.71
N TYR A 2 -9.35 15.91 -5.04
CA TYR A 2 -8.27 15.76 -4.07
C TYR A 2 -6.94 15.72 -4.82
N LYS A 3 -5.95 16.47 -4.34
CA LYS A 3 -4.59 16.46 -4.89
C LYS A 3 -3.67 15.88 -3.82
N PRO A 4 -2.91 14.82 -4.14
CA PRO A 4 -1.94 14.30 -3.20
C PRO A 4 -0.87 15.37 -2.96
N GLU A 5 -0.45 15.53 -1.71
CA GLU A 5 0.60 16.48 -1.35
C GLU A 5 1.92 16.13 -2.04
N LYS A 6 2.18 14.82 -2.17
CA LYS A 6 3.38 14.25 -2.80
C LYS A 6 2.99 13.09 -3.71
N LEU A 7 3.75 12.92 -4.79
CA LEU A 7 3.64 11.76 -5.69
C LEU A 7 4.61 10.63 -5.30
N VAL A 8 5.62 10.95 -4.49
CA VAL A 8 6.58 9.98 -3.94
C VAL A 8 6.66 10.20 -2.44
N TRP A 9 6.39 9.16 -1.68
CA TRP A 9 6.45 9.12 -0.21
C TRP A 9 7.57 8.20 0.25
N SER A 10 8.12 8.42 1.45
CA SER A 10 9.19 7.60 2.00
C SER A 10 9.06 7.32 3.49
N GLU A 11 10.03 6.62 4.07
CA GLU A 11 10.09 6.33 5.51
C GLU A 11 9.99 7.58 6.40
N SER A 12 10.40 8.74 5.90
CA SER A 12 10.23 10.05 6.56
C SER A 12 8.77 10.46 6.74
N ASP A 13 7.87 9.94 5.91
CA ASP A 13 6.45 10.26 5.92
C ASP A 13 5.59 9.19 6.60
N PHE A 14 6.20 8.09 7.07
CA PHE A 14 5.47 6.91 7.54
C PHE A 14 4.41 7.22 8.61
N GLU A 15 4.74 8.07 9.58
CA GLU A 15 3.86 8.42 10.71
C GLU A 15 2.60 9.20 10.30
N ILE A 16 2.59 9.81 9.11
CA ILE A 16 1.44 10.58 8.59
C ILE A 16 0.67 9.84 7.50
N MET A 17 1.13 8.65 7.11
CA MET A 17 0.47 7.81 6.11
C MET A 17 -0.55 6.88 6.78
N GLY A 18 -1.60 6.54 6.04
CA GLY A 18 -2.61 5.56 6.47
C GLY A 18 -2.50 4.31 5.63
N TRP A 19 -2.39 3.14 6.27
CA TRP A 19 -2.16 1.87 5.58
C TRP A 19 -3.39 0.97 5.49
N HIS A 20 -4.42 1.29 6.27
CA HIS A 20 -5.62 0.48 6.39
C HIS A 20 -6.38 0.34 5.07
N ASP A 21 -6.93 -0.86 4.88
CA ASP A 21 -7.86 -1.25 3.83
C ASP A 21 -7.31 -1.04 2.41
N CYS A 22 -5.99 -1.14 2.22
CA CYS A 22 -5.35 -0.97 0.92
C CYS A 22 -5.21 -2.34 0.21
N PRO A 23 -5.97 -2.62 -0.88
CA PRO A 23 -5.85 -3.87 -1.59
C PRO A 23 -4.49 -4.03 -2.29
N ILE A 24 -3.97 -5.26 -2.29
CA ILE A 24 -2.74 -5.68 -2.97
C ILE A 24 -3.10 -6.57 -4.16
N TYR A 25 -2.57 -6.22 -5.34
CA TYR A 25 -2.85 -6.94 -6.59
C TYR A 25 -1.63 -7.65 -7.17
N GLY A 26 -0.44 -7.37 -6.65
CA GLY A 26 0.77 -8.01 -7.14
C GLY A 26 1.97 -7.74 -6.25
N ILE A 27 2.90 -8.70 -6.27
CA ILE A 27 4.20 -8.60 -5.60
C ILE A 27 5.27 -8.84 -6.68
N LEU A 28 6.20 -7.90 -6.80
CA LEU A 28 7.38 -8.02 -7.65
C LEU A 28 8.58 -8.43 -6.79
N PHE A 29 9.18 -9.56 -7.12
CA PHE A 29 10.42 -10.05 -6.51
C PHE A 29 11.61 -9.69 -7.42
N ALA A 30 12.36 -8.66 -7.04
CA ALA A 30 13.62 -8.25 -7.67
C ALA A 30 14.63 -7.88 -6.56
N ASP A 31 15.68 -7.11 -6.88
CA ASP A 31 16.60 -6.57 -5.87
C ASP A 31 15.87 -5.71 -4.82
N ASN A 32 14.78 -5.06 -5.26
CA ASN A 32 13.77 -4.45 -4.41
C ASN A 32 12.50 -5.33 -4.43
N VAL A 33 11.76 -5.33 -3.32
CA VAL A 33 10.44 -5.96 -3.27
C VAL A 33 9.39 -4.88 -3.43
N ALA A 34 8.50 -5.01 -4.41
CA ALA A 34 7.45 -4.02 -4.66
C ALA A 34 6.04 -4.61 -4.59
N PHE A 35 5.10 -3.82 -4.10
CA PHE A 35 3.69 -4.14 -3.99
C PHE A 35 2.88 -3.21 -4.86
N ASN A 36 2.01 -3.79 -5.68
CA ASN A 36 1.06 -3.07 -6.51
C ASN A 36 -0.25 -2.92 -5.72
N ILE A 37 -0.55 -1.72 -5.24
CA ILE A 37 -1.64 -1.48 -4.30
C ILE A 37 -2.66 -0.46 -4.82
N ASP A 38 -3.83 -0.44 -4.20
CA ASP A 38 -4.71 0.74 -4.19
C ASP A 38 -4.54 1.48 -2.86
N TYR A 39 -3.85 2.62 -2.91
CA TYR A 39 -3.61 3.43 -1.72
C TYR A 39 -4.80 4.34 -1.44
N ILE A 40 -5.36 4.22 -0.23
CA ILE A 40 -6.46 5.05 0.25
C ILE A 40 -5.89 6.25 1.00
N PHE A 41 -6.02 7.44 0.41
CA PHE A 41 -5.57 8.68 1.04
C PHE A 41 -6.48 9.14 2.17
N LYS A 42 -7.79 8.94 2.01
CA LYS A 42 -8.79 9.47 2.92
C LYS A 42 -10.14 8.76 2.78
N SER A 43 -10.71 8.39 3.92
CA SER A 43 -12.10 7.98 4.07
C SER A 43 -12.96 9.17 4.49
N ILE A 44 -14.10 9.36 3.83
CA ILE A 44 -15.05 10.45 4.07
C ILE A 44 -16.39 9.83 4.45
N LEU A 45 -16.78 9.97 5.71
CA LEU A 45 -18.12 9.60 6.18
C LEU A 45 -19.13 10.64 5.72
N ASN A 46 -20.23 10.19 5.13
CA ASN A 46 -21.43 11.00 4.95
C ASN A 46 -22.35 10.81 6.16
N GLU A 47 -22.35 11.77 7.08
CA GLU A 47 -23.16 11.75 8.31
C GLU A 47 -24.67 11.60 8.06
N GLN A 48 -25.18 11.95 6.87
CA GLN A 48 -26.61 11.89 6.58
C GLN A 48 -27.11 10.47 6.29
N ASN A 49 -26.24 9.59 5.77
CA ASN A 49 -26.62 8.23 5.40
C ASN A 49 -25.65 7.15 5.91
N GLY A 50 -24.62 7.52 6.66
CA GLY A 50 -23.64 6.60 7.23
C GLY A 50 -22.69 5.96 6.21
N HIS A 51 -22.75 6.35 4.93
CA HIS A 51 -21.92 5.74 3.90
C HIS A 51 -20.57 6.42 3.77
N TYR A 52 -19.52 5.61 3.58
CA TYR A 52 -18.18 6.10 3.30
C TYR A 52 -17.94 6.32 1.80
N LYS A 53 -17.06 7.27 1.50
CA LYS A 53 -16.38 7.42 0.21
C LYS A 53 -14.88 7.52 0.43
N PHE A 54 -14.09 7.08 -0.54
CA PHE A 54 -12.65 6.92 -0.40
C PHE A 54 -11.94 7.65 -1.53
N TRP A 55 -10.90 8.43 -1.20
CA TRP A 55 -9.97 8.95 -2.20
C TRP A 55 -8.86 7.93 -2.42
N ILE A 56 -8.85 7.30 -3.60
CA ILE A 56 -7.97 6.15 -3.89
C ILE A 56 -7.12 6.45 -5.12
N SER A 57 -5.86 6.03 -5.12
CA SER A 57 -5.01 5.97 -6.31
C SER A 57 -4.31 4.61 -6.41
N PRO A 58 -4.10 4.09 -7.64
CA PRO A 58 -3.17 3.00 -7.81
C PRO A 58 -1.75 3.48 -7.45
N ALA A 59 -0.99 2.65 -6.75
CA ALA A 59 0.36 2.98 -6.29
C ALA A 59 1.31 1.78 -6.37
N THR A 60 2.61 2.06 -6.38
CA THR A 60 3.67 1.05 -6.21
C THR A 60 4.40 1.35 -4.90
N LEU A 61 4.32 0.44 -3.93
CA LEU A 61 5.06 0.50 -2.67
C LEU A 61 6.31 -0.36 -2.80
N VAL A 62 7.49 0.26 -2.81
CA VAL A 62 8.79 -0.38 -3.06
C VAL A 62 9.60 -0.39 -1.77
N PHE A 63 10.04 -1.56 -1.32
CA PHE A 63 10.99 -1.72 -0.24
C PHE A 63 12.40 -1.89 -0.81
N GLU A 64 13.27 -0.94 -0.50
CA GLU A 64 14.62 -0.85 -1.07
C GLU A 64 15.59 -1.81 -0.39
N GLN A 65 16.42 -2.52 -1.17
CA GLN A 65 17.41 -3.48 -0.67
C GLN A 65 16.78 -4.51 0.28
N ALA A 66 15.61 -5.03 -0.11
CA ALA A 66 14.80 -5.89 0.73
C ALA A 66 15.50 -7.23 0.99
N ARG A 67 15.43 -7.71 2.23
CA ARG A 67 16.02 -8.97 2.69
C ARG A 67 15.19 -9.59 3.80
N ASN A 68 15.48 -10.86 4.11
CA ASN A 68 14.76 -11.63 5.14
C ASN A 68 13.23 -11.59 4.95
N LEU A 69 12.78 -11.68 3.71
CA LEU A 69 11.36 -11.72 3.38
C LEU A 69 10.73 -13.01 3.90
N LYS A 70 9.63 -12.88 4.64
CA LYS A 70 8.74 -13.95 5.08
C LYS A 70 7.32 -13.59 4.70
N ILE A 71 6.64 -14.48 4.00
CA ILE A 71 5.24 -14.33 3.59
C ILE A 71 4.47 -15.51 4.18
N GLU A 72 3.45 -15.21 4.98
CA GLU A 72 2.58 -16.19 5.64
C GLU A 72 1.13 -15.78 5.39
N ILE A 73 0.56 -16.24 4.28
CA ILE A 73 -0.79 -15.90 3.85
C ILE A 73 -1.64 -17.17 3.80
N ASN A 74 -2.86 -17.07 4.32
CA ASN A 74 -3.89 -18.09 4.21
C ASN A 74 -5.17 -17.44 3.67
N SER A 75 -5.49 -17.68 2.40
CA SER A 75 -6.63 -17.06 1.73
C SER A 75 -7.32 -18.03 0.79
N ASP A 76 -8.65 -18.01 0.82
CA ASP A 76 -9.52 -18.64 -0.17
C ASP A 76 -9.79 -17.71 -1.37
N PHE A 77 -9.13 -16.54 -1.42
CA PHE A 77 -9.22 -15.51 -2.47
C PHE A 77 -10.64 -14.97 -2.72
N ILE A 78 -11.52 -15.03 -1.73
CA ILE A 78 -12.88 -14.48 -1.82
C ILE A 78 -12.83 -12.95 -1.93
N ASN A 79 -11.94 -12.30 -1.16
CA ASN A 79 -11.79 -10.84 -1.09
C ASN A 79 -10.42 -10.34 -1.57
N GLY A 80 -9.54 -11.23 -2.02
CA GLY A 80 -8.18 -10.88 -2.42
C GLY A 80 -7.19 -10.84 -1.25
N LEU A 81 -6.28 -9.87 -1.29
CA LEU A 81 -5.28 -9.60 -0.25
C LEU A 81 -5.37 -8.11 0.10
N GLU A 82 -5.57 -7.77 1.37
CA GLU A 82 -5.78 -6.39 1.82
C GLU A 82 -4.87 -6.04 2.99
N ILE A 83 -4.20 -4.89 2.92
CA ILE A 83 -3.38 -4.38 4.04
C ILE A 83 -4.31 -3.98 5.19
N ALA A 84 -4.12 -4.63 6.33
CA ALA A 84 -4.72 -4.24 7.59
C ALA A 84 -3.91 -3.10 8.22
N ASP A 85 -2.59 -3.22 8.33
CA ASP A 85 -1.72 -2.13 8.79
C ASP A 85 -0.26 -2.40 8.35
N ILE A 86 0.60 -1.40 8.43
CA ILE A 86 2.04 -1.57 8.32
C ILE A 86 2.70 -1.02 9.56
N HIS A 87 3.58 -1.81 10.16
CA HIS A 87 4.43 -1.42 11.26
C HIS A 87 5.88 -1.32 10.80
N GLN A 88 6.59 -0.30 11.28
CA GLN A 88 8.02 -0.15 11.06
C GLN A 88 8.79 -0.07 12.39
N GLN A 89 9.96 -0.69 12.40
CA GLN A 89 10.91 -0.56 13.50
C GLN A 89 12.29 -0.25 12.92
N LYS A 90 12.86 0.91 13.30
CA LYS A 90 14.23 1.27 12.92
C LYS A 90 15.25 0.34 13.56
N LEU A 91 16.27 -0.06 12.80
CA LEU A 91 17.37 -0.92 13.25
C LEU A 91 18.62 -0.10 13.59
N GLU A 92 19.46 -0.65 14.47
CA GLU A 92 20.72 -0.02 14.88
C GLU A 92 21.75 0.04 13.75
N ASN A 93 21.80 -0.98 12.90
CA ASN A 93 22.78 -1.14 11.83
C ASN A 93 22.34 -0.56 10.47
N SER A 94 21.50 0.47 10.49
CA SER A 94 20.78 1.07 9.34
C SER A 94 19.69 0.17 8.73
N GLY A 95 18.59 0.81 8.32
CA GLY A 95 17.39 0.16 7.79
C GLY A 95 16.27 -0.05 8.82
N TYR A 96 15.24 -0.77 8.39
CA TYR A 96 13.98 -0.93 9.08
C TYR A 96 13.49 -2.37 8.96
N LYS A 97 12.92 -2.91 10.04
CA LYS A 97 12.02 -4.06 9.97
C LYS A 97 10.63 -3.55 9.62
N TYR A 98 10.03 -4.16 8.61
CA TYR A 98 8.65 -3.93 8.23
C TYR A 98 7.83 -5.18 8.50
N HIS A 99 6.66 -4.97 9.08
CA HIS A 99 5.63 -5.98 9.24
C HIS A 99 4.35 -5.39 8.65
N MET A 100 3.99 -5.88 7.47
CA MET A 100 2.72 -5.59 6.80
C MET A 100 1.74 -6.67 7.25
N GLU A 101 0.80 -6.26 8.08
CA GLU A 101 -0.36 -7.05 8.44
C GLU A 101 -1.35 -6.96 7.29
N THR A 102 -1.87 -8.11 6.87
CA THR A 102 -2.95 -8.22 5.90
C THR A 102 -4.14 -8.92 6.56
N GLN A 103 -5.34 -8.76 6.02
CA GLN A 103 -6.51 -9.50 6.53
C GLN A 103 -6.32 -11.02 6.40
N GLU A 104 -5.46 -11.45 5.47
CA GLU A 104 -5.20 -12.85 5.14
C GLU A 104 -3.92 -13.42 5.77
N GLY A 105 -3.21 -12.65 6.61
CA GLY A 105 -1.96 -13.07 7.23
C GLY A 105 -0.89 -11.98 7.23
N ASP A 106 0.38 -12.36 7.19
CA ASP A 106 1.49 -11.43 7.41
C ASP A 106 2.55 -11.47 6.33
N ILE A 107 3.11 -10.30 6.04
CA ILE A 107 4.30 -10.12 5.23
C ILE A 107 5.34 -9.35 6.04
N ARG A 108 6.53 -9.94 6.20
CA ARG A 108 7.61 -9.37 7.02
C ARG A 108 8.89 -9.31 6.20
N LEU A 109 9.62 -8.20 6.30
CA LEU A 109 10.90 -8.02 5.62
C LEU A 109 11.79 -7.01 6.35
N ILE A 110 13.05 -6.92 5.93
CA ILE A 110 13.95 -5.84 6.30
C ILE A 110 14.32 -5.08 5.03
N ALA A 111 14.37 -3.75 5.08
CA ALA A 111 14.77 -2.91 3.96
C ALA A 111 15.54 -1.67 4.45
N SER A 112 16.26 -0.99 3.56
CA SER A 112 16.92 0.28 3.89
C SER A 112 15.92 1.41 4.15
N GLY A 113 14.75 1.31 3.52
CA GLY A 113 13.62 2.23 3.59
C GLY A 113 12.54 1.78 2.60
N TYR A 114 11.56 2.63 2.34
CA TYR A 114 10.60 2.39 1.27
C TYR A 114 10.34 3.66 0.45
N ARG A 115 9.82 3.45 -0.76
CA ARG A 115 9.25 4.50 -1.60
C ARG A 115 7.85 4.09 -2.02
N GLN A 116 6.87 4.97 -1.85
CA GLN A 116 5.54 4.79 -2.44
C GLN A 116 5.33 5.78 -3.59
N TYR A 117 5.14 5.25 -4.80
CA TYR A 117 4.90 6.02 -6.01
C TYR A 117 3.41 6.02 -6.35
N ILE A 118 2.82 7.21 -6.39
CA ILE A 118 1.41 7.42 -6.77
C ILE A 118 1.33 7.46 -8.30
N LYS A 119 0.61 6.52 -8.91
CA LYS A 119 0.58 6.37 -10.38
C LYS A 119 -0.36 7.35 -11.07
N LYS A 120 -1.47 7.74 -10.41
CA LYS A 120 -2.52 8.58 -10.99
C LYS A 120 -3.05 9.59 -9.98
N ASN A 121 -3.82 10.56 -10.46
CA ASN A 121 -4.57 11.42 -9.55
C ASN A 121 -5.63 10.59 -8.79
N PRO A 122 -5.80 10.81 -7.47
CA PRO A 122 -6.79 10.08 -6.70
C PRO A 122 -8.21 10.32 -7.20
N VAL A 123 -9.01 9.26 -7.23
CA VAL A 123 -10.43 9.27 -7.59
C VAL A 123 -11.31 9.00 -6.37
N LEU A 124 -12.49 9.61 -6.34
CA LEU A 124 -13.44 9.42 -5.24
C LEU A 124 -14.34 8.22 -5.53
N LYS A 125 -14.27 7.19 -4.69
CA LYS A 125 -14.98 5.92 -4.84
C LYS A 125 -15.94 5.65 -3.70
N LYS A 126 -16.92 4.78 -3.95
CA LYS A 126 -17.81 4.22 -2.91
C LYS A 126 -17.30 2.88 -2.38
N SER A 127 -16.35 2.27 -3.07
CA SER A 127 -15.64 1.03 -2.71
C SER A 127 -14.19 1.35 -2.32
N GLN A 128 -13.53 0.42 -1.61
CA GLN A 128 -12.14 0.52 -1.15
C GLN A 128 -11.11 0.01 -2.18
N GLY A 129 -11.53 -0.20 -3.43
CA GLY A 129 -10.66 -0.59 -4.53
C GLY A 129 -11.06 0.04 -5.86
N LEU A 130 -10.12 0.03 -6.79
CA LEU A 130 -10.26 0.51 -8.17
C LEU A 130 -10.54 -0.64 -9.13
N THR A 131 -11.18 -0.33 -10.25
CA THR A 131 -11.32 -1.26 -11.38
C THR A 131 -10.02 -1.38 -12.18
N ASP A 132 -9.89 -2.43 -13.00
CA ASP A 132 -8.72 -2.62 -13.86
C ASP A 132 -8.45 -1.42 -14.79
N GLU A 133 -9.52 -0.82 -15.33
CA GLU A 133 -9.45 0.38 -16.17
C GLU A 133 -8.97 1.59 -15.38
N GLU A 134 -9.44 1.76 -14.14
CA GLU A 134 -8.99 2.84 -13.25
C GLU A 134 -7.50 2.68 -12.88
N ARG A 135 -6.98 1.45 -12.85
CA ARG A 135 -5.57 1.12 -12.53
C ARG A 135 -4.60 1.24 -13.71
N ASP A 136 -5.10 1.24 -14.96
CA ASP A 136 -4.32 0.90 -16.17
C ASP A 136 -3.59 -0.46 -16.02
N GLY A 137 -4.28 -1.43 -15.42
CA GLY A 137 -3.74 -2.75 -15.13
C GLY A 137 -2.73 -2.81 -13.97
N TYR A 138 -2.04 -3.95 -13.87
CA TYR A 138 -1.21 -4.34 -12.71
C TYR A 138 0.28 -4.04 -12.88
N SER A 139 0.60 -2.86 -13.42
CA SER A 139 2.00 -2.44 -13.65
C SER A 139 2.65 -1.83 -12.40
N PHE A 140 3.95 -2.04 -12.28
CA PHE A 140 4.81 -1.48 -11.24
C PHE A 140 5.59 -0.29 -11.78
N ILE A 141 5.83 0.72 -10.93
CA ILE A 141 6.87 1.71 -11.19
C ILE A 141 8.21 1.11 -10.74
N THR A 142 9.09 0.85 -11.71
CA THR A 142 10.47 0.41 -11.46
C THR A 142 11.40 1.60 -11.73
N THR A 143 12.08 2.11 -10.69
CA THR A 143 13.11 3.15 -10.80
C THR A 143 14.47 2.58 -10.46
#